data_AF-A0A532U9R4-F1
#
_entry.id   AF-A0A532U9R4-F1
#
_cell.length_a   1.000
_cell.length_b   1.000
_cell.length_c   1.000
_cell.angle_alpha   90.00
_cell.angle_beta   90.00
_cell.angle_gamma   90.00
#
_symmetry.space_group_name_H-M   'P 1'
#
loop_
_entity.id
_entity.type
_entity.pdbx_description
1 polymer ?
#
loop_
_entity_poly.entity_id
_entity_poly.type
_entity_poly.pdbx_seq_one_letter_code
_entity_poly.pdbx_strand_id
1 'polypeptide(L)'
;MSTRTRLAVTLVGMALSGSSLACQCGWLIPWPPTDPLCAEAPFSPPALELEESDLMGTWEAHYRSRVDTLILKGDGSFKQVYRDPTAWDYVYETGWNQWWLERFADGRVRLHLQGARYYISGITTGELDGFTYPGPKRDPDSRGNPGALRWLFYDPFAHEHLEMLRELVLTVRVDSGREVLLHHMSYSSDEGFGLTGCQDRHFRRIDGP
;
A
#
# COMPACT_ATOMS: atom_id res chain seq x y z
N MET A 1 46.11 -18.61 53.37
CA MET A 1 45.80 -17.54 54.35
C MET A 1 44.58 -16.81 53.86
N SER A 2 43.51 -16.85 54.67
CA SER A 2 42.14 -16.48 54.34
C SER A 2 41.77 -15.25 55.16
N THR A 3 41.34 -14.18 54.51
CA THR A 3 40.84 -12.98 55.20
C THR A 3 39.41 -12.71 54.71
N ARG A 4 38.45 -13.13 55.52
CA ARG A 4 37.01 -12.85 55.36
C ARG A 4 36.72 -11.48 55.97
N THR A 5 36.24 -10.54 55.17
CA THR A 5 35.72 -9.26 55.67
C THR A 5 34.20 -9.40 55.84
N ARG A 6 33.74 -9.25 57.08
CA ARG A 6 32.32 -9.19 57.46
C ARG A 6 31.84 -7.75 57.28
N LEU A 7 30.75 -7.56 56.53
CA LEU A 7 30.05 -6.29 56.47
C LEU A 7 28.72 -6.41 57.21
N ALA A 8 28.53 -5.50 58.15
CA ALA A 8 27.43 -5.45 59.08
C ALA A 8 26.13 -5.04 58.37
N VAL A 9 25.05 -5.75 58.71
CA VAL A 9 23.68 -5.43 58.32
C VAL A 9 23.14 -4.42 59.33
N THR A 10 22.86 -3.20 58.87
CA THR A 10 22.10 -2.22 59.66
C THR A 10 20.64 -2.28 59.21
N LEU A 11 19.79 -2.80 60.09
CA LEU A 11 18.34 -2.69 60.01
C LEU A 11 17.94 -1.27 60.41
N VAL A 12 17.38 -0.50 59.47
CA VAL A 12 16.61 0.71 59.79
C VAL A 12 15.15 0.40 59.51
N GLY A 13 14.36 0.42 60.59
CA GLY A 13 12.93 0.25 60.55
C GLY A 13 12.18 1.58 60.36
N MET A 14 10.91 1.39 59.97
CA MET A 14 9.76 2.29 60.11
C MET A 14 9.76 3.58 59.26
N ALA A 15 8.80 3.67 58.35
CA ALA A 15 7.56 4.39 58.64
C ALA A 15 6.51 4.09 57.55
N LEU A 16 5.39 3.49 57.97
CA LEU A 16 4.16 3.43 57.19
C LEU A 16 3.51 4.83 57.24
N SER A 17 3.63 5.60 56.17
CA SER A 17 2.77 6.76 55.94
C SER A 17 1.82 6.42 54.80
N GLY A 18 0.57 6.16 55.17
CA GLY A 18 -0.55 6.09 54.24
C GLY A 18 -0.65 7.40 53.46
N SER A 19 -0.62 7.29 52.14
CA SER A 19 -1.08 8.33 51.24
C SER A 19 -1.79 7.61 50.11
N SER A 20 -3.11 7.80 50.13
CA SER A 20 -4.04 7.32 49.13
C SER A 20 -3.59 7.84 47.77
N LEU A 21 -2.92 7.00 46.97
CA LEU A 21 -2.81 7.21 45.54
C LEU A 21 -4.17 6.88 44.96
N ALA A 22 -5.06 7.87 45.07
CA ALA A 22 -6.22 7.98 44.21
C ALA A 22 -5.75 7.72 42.78
N CYS A 23 -6.38 6.75 42.13
CA CYS A 23 -6.32 6.52 40.69
C CYS A 23 -6.47 7.87 39.99
N GLN A 24 -5.35 8.50 39.63
CA GLN A 24 -5.36 9.63 38.74
C GLN A 24 -5.78 9.07 37.39
N CYS A 25 -7.06 9.29 37.13
CA CYS A 25 -7.73 9.36 35.86
C CYS A 25 -6.97 8.67 34.74
N GLY A 26 -7.50 7.51 34.33
CA GLY A 26 -7.48 7.12 32.93
C GLY A 26 -8.06 8.27 32.12
N TRP A 27 -7.21 9.22 31.76
CA TRP A 27 -7.39 10.04 30.59
C TRP A 27 -7.24 9.05 29.44
N LEU A 28 -8.35 8.37 29.13
CA LEU A 28 -8.68 8.03 27.76
C LEU A 28 -8.64 9.38 27.04
N ILE A 29 -7.44 9.80 26.62
CA ILE A 29 -7.30 10.78 25.55
C ILE A 29 -8.14 10.12 24.45
N PRO A 30 -9.31 10.69 24.09
CA PRO A 30 -10.00 10.21 22.92
C PRO A 30 -8.96 10.31 21.84
N TRP A 31 -8.61 9.18 21.22
CA TRP A 31 -7.85 9.20 19.99
C TRP A 31 -8.44 10.33 19.14
N PRO A 32 -7.60 11.24 18.60
CA PRO A 32 -8.12 12.36 17.82
C PRO A 32 -9.16 11.79 16.86
N PRO A 33 -10.38 12.37 16.83
CA PRO A 33 -11.44 11.87 15.96
C PRO A 33 -10.81 11.65 14.60
N THR A 34 -10.85 10.39 14.15
CA THR A 34 -10.37 9.97 12.83
C THR A 34 -10.79 11.03 11.84
N ASP A 35 -9.82 11.68 11.21
CA ASP A 35 -10.07 12.79 10.30
C ASP A 35 -11.25 12.40 9.39
N PRO A 36 -12.39 13.12 9.42
CA PRO A 36 -13.55 12.81 8.59
C PRO A 36 -13.28 13.01 7.08
N LEU A 37 -12.04 13.35 6.72
CA LEU A 37 -11.59 13.69 5.37
C LEU A 37 -11.40 12.49 4.46
N CYS A 38 -11.43 11.26 4.97
CA CYS A 38 -11.61 10.06 4.16
C CYS A 38 -12.70 9.18 4.78
N ALA A 39 -13.87 9.75 5.07
CA ALA A 39 -15.11 8.97 5.04
C ALA A 39 -15.06 8.16 3.76
N GLU A 40 -15.09 6.82 3.86
CA GLU A 40 -14.90 5.87 2.76
C GLU A 40 -15.42 6.49 1.48
N ALA A 41 -14.50 6.93 0.61
CA ALA A 41 -14.90 7.49 -0.65
C ALA A 41 -15.85 6.45 -1.29
N PRO A 42 -17.04 6.88 -1.77
CA PRO A 42 -18.18 6.00 -2.05
C PRO A 42 -17.94 5.18 -3.32
N PHE A 43 -16.89 4.38 -3.31
CA PHE A 43 -16.50 3.51 -4.38
C PHE A 43 -17.31 2.24 -4.25
N SER A 44 -18.10 1.91 -5.27
CA SER A 44 -18.79 0.64 -5.38
C SER A 44 -18.05 -0.30 -6.32
N PRO A 45 -18.29 -1.62 -6.23
CA PRO A 45 -17.94 -2.54 -7.30
C PRO A 45 -18.59 -2.09 -8.63
N PRO A 46 -17.95 -2.35 -9.78
CA PRO A 46 -18.54 -2.03 -11.07
C PRO A 46 -19.80 -2.87 -11.34
N ALA A 47 -20.57 -2.47 -12.35
CA ALA A 47 -21.68 -3.29 -12.83
C ALA A 47 -21.16 -4.67 -13.30
N LEU A 48 -21.96 -5.72 -13.12
CA LEU A 48 -21.62 -7.09 -13.57
C LEU A 48 -21.40 -7.16 -15.08
N GLU A 49 -21.98 -6.22 -15.83
CA GLU A 49 -21.89 -6.09 -17.29
C GLU A 49 -20.67 -5.28 -17.76
N LEU A 50 -19.76 -4.87 -16.86
CA LEU A 50 -18.53 -4.18 -17.26
C LEU A 50 -17.75 -5.07 -18.24
N GLU A 51 -17.55 -4.63 -19.48
CA GLU A 51 -16.80 -5.35 -20.51
C GLU A 51 -15.36 -4.85 -20.59
N GLU A 52 -14.48 -5.63 -21.23
CA GLU A 52 -13.09 -5.21 -21.48
C GLU A 52 -13.01 -3.92 -22.30
N SER A 53 -13.97 -3.70 -23.22
CA SER A 53 -14.11 -2.46 -23.99
C SER A 53 -14.30 -1.22 -23.13
N ASP A 54 -14.91 -1.37 -21.95
CA ASP A 54 -15.14 -0.26 -21.03
C ASP A 54 -13.86 0.16 -20.31
N LEU A 55 -12.78 -0.62 -20.43
CA LEU A 55 -11.46 -0.31 -19.88
C LEU A 55 -10.45 0.18 -20.92
N MET A 56 -10.70 -0.04 -22.21
CA MET A 56 -9.81 0.41 -23.28
C MET A 56 -9.68 1.93 -23.29
N GLY A 57 -8.46 2.46 -23.43
CA GLY A 57 -8.19 3.90 -23.45
C GLY A 57 -6.92 4.28 -22.68
N THR A 58 -6.69 5.59 -22.54
CA THR A 58 -5.59 6.13 -21.73
C THR A 58 -6.07 6.51 -20.34
N TRP A 59 -5.31 6.07 -19.34
CA TRP A 59 -5.57 6.28 -17.93
C TRP A 59 -4.36 6.96 -17.29
N GLU A 60 -4.60 7.90 -16.39
CA GLU A 60 -3.55 8.67 -15.75
C GLU A 60 -3.77 8.74 -14.23
N ALA A 61 -2.70 8.55 -13.48
CA ALA A 61 -2.64 8.80 -12.05
C ALA A 61 -1.56 9.86 -11.77
N HIS A 62 -1.87 10.79 -10.87
CA HIS A 62 -0.92 11.81 -10.42
C HIS A 62 -0.49 11.53 -8.99
N TYR A 63 0.81 11.45 -8.78
CA TYR A 63 1.40 11.32 -7.44
C TYR A 63 2.25 12.54 -7.14
N ARG A 64 1.59 13.63 -6.71
CA ARG A 64 2.20 14.97 -6.60
C ARG A 64 2.69 15.47 -7.96
N SER A 65 3.99 15.63 -8.15
CA SER A 65 4.63 16.07 -9.40
C SER A 65 4.90 14.94 -10.40
N ARG A 66 4.52 13.70 -10.06
CA ARG A 66 4.84 12.49 -10.81
C ARG A 66 3.58 12.01 -11.53
N VAL A 67 3.75 11.46 -12.72
CA VAL A 67 2.63 11.02 -13.57
C VAL A 67 2.87 9.57 -13.96
N ASP A 68 1.83 8.75 -13.81
CA ASP A 68 1.80 7.37 -14.28
C ASP A 68 0.65 7.22 -15.28
N THR A 69 0.98 6.79 -16.49
CA THR A 69 0.02 6.65 -17.60
C THR A 69 -0.08 5.18 -18.01
N LEU A 70 -1.30 4.67 -18.13
CA LEU A 70 -1.59 3.35 -18.70
C LEU A 70 -2.36 3.52 -20.02
N ILE A 71 -1.98 2.76 -21.03
CA ILE A 71 -2.68 2.71 -22.31
C ILE A 71 -3.17 1.27 -22.51
N LEU A 72 -4.48 1.04 -22.40
CA LEU A 72 -5.10 -0.27 -22.57
C LEU A 72 -5.75 -0.37 -23.96
N LYS A 73 -5.39 -1.40 -24.73
CA LYS A 73 -5.96 -1.67 -26.06
C LYS A 73 -6.87 -2.88 -26.05
N GLY A 74 -7.78 -2.92 -27.02
CA GLY A 74 -8.76 -4.00 -27.16
C GLY A 74 -8.26 -5.33 -27.69
N ASP A 75 -6.97 -5.40 -28.06
CA ASP A 75 -6.31 -6.66 -28.40
C ASP A 75 -5.69 -7.34 -27.16
N GLY A 76 -6.01 -6.87 -25.95
CA GLY A 76 -5.44 -7.36 -24.69
C GLY A 76 -4.01 -6.87 -24.43
N SER A 77 -3.51 -5.94 -25.24
CA SER A 77 -2.19 -5.33 -25.01
C SER A 77 -2.27 -4.03 -24.21
N PHE A 78 -1.27 -3.76 -23.39
CA PHE A 78 -1.13 -2.51 -22.66
C PHE A 78 0.29 -1.95 -22.66
N LYS A 79 0.42 -0.69 -22.29
CA LYS A 79 1.68 -0.01 -22.00
C LYS A 79 1.57 0.86 -20.75
N GLN A 80 2.60 0.87 -19.91
CA GLN A 80 2.77 1.82 -18.81
C GLN A 80 3.88 2.82 -19.14
N VAL A 81 3.67 4.09 -18.80
CA VAL A 81 4.67 5.16 -18.86
C VAL A 81 4.64 5.93 -17.55
N TYR A 82 5.73 5.86 -16.79
CA TYR A 82 5.90 6.61 -15.55
C TYR A 82 6.94 7.72 -15.74
N ARG A 83 6.66 8.91 -15.19
CA ARG A 83 7.53 10.09 -15.26
C ARG A 83 7.67 10.73 -13.88
N ASP A 84 8.92 10.94 -13.47
CA ASP A 84 9.26 11.70 -12.27
C ASP A 84 10.27 12.82 -12.62
N PRO A 85 9.79 14.05 -12.86
CA PRO A 85 10.67 15.18 -13.19
C PRO A 85 11.55 15.62 -12.01
N THR A 86 11.25 15.16 -10.80
CA THR A 86 12.01 15.53 -9.60
C THR A 86 13.21 14.62 -9.34
N ALA A 87 13.26 13.46 -10.00
CA ALA A 87 14.29 12.45 -9.85
C ALA A 87 15.19 12.36 -11.10
N TRP A 88 15.86 13.46 -11.45
CA TRP A 88 16.71 13.57 -12.65
C TRP A 88 15.96 13.22 -13.95
N ASP A 89 14.71 13.69 -14.08
CA ASP A 89 13.85 13.40 -15.23
C ASP A 89 13.70 11.89 -15.50
N TYR A 90 13.56 11.10 -14.44
CA TYR A 90 13.40 9.65 -14.55
C TYR A 90 12.14 9.31 -15.35
N VAL A 91 12.31 8.39 -16.31
CA VAL A 91 11.23 7.84 -17.12
C VAL A 91 11.33 6.31 -17.12
N TYR A 92 10.21 5.66 -16.88
CA TYR A 92 10.04 4.23 -17.11
C TYR A 92 8.96 4.02 -18.16
N GLU A 93 9.19 3.09 -19.08
CA GLU A 93 8.23 2.70 -20.11
C GLU A 93 8.30 1.18 -20.31
N THR A 94 7.15 0.52 -20.31
CA THR A 94 7.06 -0.90 -20.68
C THR A 94 7.01 -1.06 -22.20
N GLY A 95 7.34 -2.27 -22.66
CA GLY A 95 6.85 -2.73 -23.97
C GLY A 95 5.32 -2.81 -24.03
N TRP A 96 4.79 -3.28 -25.15
CA TRP A 96 3.40 -3.70 -25.24
C TRP A 96 3.26 -5.09 -24.62
N ASN A 97 2.78 -5.14 -23.38
CA ASN A 97 2.59 -6.36 -22.60
C ASN A 97 1.11 -6.77 -22.58
N GLN A 98 0.77 -7.87 -21.91
CA GLN A 98 -0.61 -8.37 -21.82
C GLN A 98 -1.34 -7.85 -20.57
N TRP A 99 -2.64 -7.64 -20.70
CA TRP A 99 -3.54 -7.37 -19.58
C TRP A 99 -4.78 -8.26 -19.66
N TRP A 100 -5.42 -8.51 -18.52
CA TRP A 100 -6.69 -9.26 -18.45
C TRP A 100 -7.51 -8.85 -17.22
N LEU A 101 -8.78 -9.25 -17.21
CA LEU A 101 -9.66 -9.09 -16.04
C LEU A 101 -9.83 -10.40 -15.29
N GLU A 102 -9.76 -10.31 -13.96
CA GLU A 102 -10.19 -11.35 -13.04
C GLU A 102 -11.52 -10.91 -12.42
N ARG A 103 -12.54 -11.78 -12.53
CA ARG A 103 -13.89 -11.52 -12.04
C ARG A 103 -14.23 -12.49 -10.93
N PHE A 104 -14.80 -11.96 -9.85
CA PHE A 104 -15.17 -12.73 -8.67
C PHE A 104 -16.70 -12.88 -8.58
N ALA A 105 -17.15 -13.94 -7.91
CA ALA A 105 -18.57 -14.22 -7.72
C ALA A 105 -19.32 -13.16 -6.88
N ASP A 106 -18.58 -12.37 -6.10
CA ASP A 106 -19.09 -11.25 -5.30
C ASP A 106 -19.18 -9.93 -6.08
N GLY A 107 -18.88 -9.96 -7.39
CA GLY A 107 -18.91 -8.79 -8.27
C GLY A 107 -17.63 -7.95 -8.25
N ARG A 108 -16.60 -8.32 -7.47
CA ARG A 108 -15.29 -7.66 -7.58
C ARG A 108 -14.67 -7.95 -8.95
N VAL A 109 -13.93 -6.96 -9.46
CA VAL A 109 -13.16 -7.07 -10.70
C VAL A 109 -11.76 -6.51 -10.46
N ARG A 110 -10.75 -7.28 -10.87
CA ARG A 110 -9.35 -6.86 -10.87
C ARG A 110 -8.81 -6.80 -12.28
N LEU A 111 -8.07 -5.72 -12.55
CA LEU A 111 -7.27 -5.57 -13.75
C LEU A 111 -5.83 -6.00 -13.43
N HIS A 112 -5.34 -6.93 -14.24
CA HIS A 112 -4.01 -7.51 -14.14
C HIS A 112 -3.14 -7.01 -15.29
N LEU A 113 -1.95 -6.47 -14.99
CA LEU A 113 -1.06 -5.79 -15.93
C LEU A 113 0.33 -6.41 -15.88
N GLN A 114 0.64 -7.32 -16.79
CA GLN A 114 1.91 -8.05 -16.80
C GLN A 114 3.13 -7.13 -17.02
N GLY A 115 4.10 -7.18 -16.13
CA GLY A 115 5.34 -6.39 -16.19
C GLY A 115 5.18 -4.90 -15.90
N ALA A 116 3.98 -4.46 -15.50
CA ALA A 116 3.78 -3.13 -14.94
C ALA A 116 4.33 -3.06 -13.51
N ARG A 117 4.64 -1.83 -13.06
CA ARG A 117 5.30 -1.56 -11.79
C ARG A 117 4.49 -0.62 -10.91
N TYR A 118 4.69 -0.76 -9.60
CA TYR A 118 3.98 0.00 -8.57
C TYR A 118 4.75 1.28 -8.18
N TYR A 119 4.48 2.39 -8.88
CA TYR A 119 5.21 3.65 -8.67
C TYR A 119 4.56 4.65 -7.70
N ILE A 120 3.38 4.36 -7.17
CA ILE A 120 2.72 5.23 -6.18
C ILE A 120 3.61 5.45 -4.93
N SER A 121 4.31 4.39 -4.49
CA SER A 121 5.32 4.44 -3.42
C SER A 121 6.74 4.81 -3.90
N GLY A 122 6.86 5.38 -5.10
CA GLY A 122 8.11 5.91 -5.67
C GLY A 122 8.99 4.89 -6.42
N ILE A 123 10.05 5.42 -7.03
CA ILE A 123 10.94 4.71 -7.96
C ILE A 123 11.56 3.46 -7.32
N THR A 124 12.06 3.55 -6.09
CA THR A 124 12.67 2.39 -5.41
C THR A 124 11.71 1.21 -5.33
N THR A 125 10.43 1.46 -5.03
CA THR A 125 9.42 0.41 -4.94
C THR A 125 9.06 -0.13 -6.33
N GLY A 126 8.89 0.76 -7.32
CA GLY A 126 8.62 0.36 -8.69
C GLY A 126 9.72 -0.53 -9.27
N GLU A 127 11.00 -0.18 -9.06
CA GLU A 127 12.16 -0.95 -9.54
C GLU A 127 12.32 -2.31 -8.87
N LEU A 128 11.77 -2.49 -7.67
CA LEU A 128 11.75 -3.78 -7.01
C LEU A 128 10.73 -4.74 -7.64
N ASP A 129 9.80 -4.28 -8.48
CA ASP A 129 8.96 -5.15 -9.32
C ASP A 129 8.18 -6.23 -8.52
N GLY A 130 7.66 -5.83 -7.36
CA GLY A 130 6.94 -6.70 -6.43
C GLY A 130 7.82 -7.50 -5.46
N PHE A 131 9.14 -7.39 -5.56
CA PHE A 131 10.07 -7.99 -4.60
C PHE A 131 10.30 -7.07 -3.39
N THR A 132 10.74 -7.66 -2.28
CA THR A 132 11.26 -6.90 -1.16
C THR A 132 12.66 -6.39 -1.42
N TYR A 133 13.02 -5.30 -0.75
CA TYR A 133 14.41 -4.89 -0.68
C TYR A 133 15.20 -6.04 -0.06
N PRO A 134 16.28 -6.53 -0.71
CA PRO A 134 17.10 -7.57 -0.12
C PRO A 134 17.56 -7.04 1.24
N GLY A 135 17.09 -7.67 2.32
CA GLY A 135 17.43 -7.25 3.67
C GLY A 135 18.94 -7.06 3.80
N PRO A 136 19.41 -6.18 4.70
CA PRO A 136 20.84 -6.02 4.91
C PRO A 136 21.46 -7.42 5.06
N LYS A 137 22.60 -7.67 4.40
CA LYS A 137 23.37 -8.94 4.46
C LYS A 137 23.93 -9.19 5.87
N ARG A 138 23.08 -9.11 6.90
CA ARG A 138 23.40 -9.19 8.31
C ARG A 138 22.77 -10.45 8.88
N ASP A 139 23.10 -11.59 8.30
CA ASP A 139 23.51 -12.74 9.08
C ASP A 139 24.10 -13.82 8.15
N PRO A 140 25.40 -14.15 8.21
CA PRO A 140 25.92 -15.34 7.53
C PRO A 140 25.28 -16.64 8.07
N ASP A 141 24.67 -16.60 9.26
CA ASP A 141 23.95 -17.73 9.86
C ASP A 141 22.44 -17.74 9.56
N SER A 142 21.94 -16.73 8.82
CA SER A 142 20.63 -16.80 8.17
C SER A 142 20.71 -17.82 7.04
N ARG A 143 20.66 -19.10 7.39
CA ARG A 143 20.48 -20.25 6.47
C ARG A 143 19.12 -20.21 5.74
N GLY A 144 18.37 -19.11 5.85
CA GLY A 144 17.11 -18.85 5.18
C GLY A 144 17.33 -18.10 3.87
N ASN A 145 17.44 -18.88 2.80
CA ASN A 145 17.10 -18.55 1.41
C ASN A 145 17.40 -17.11 0.90
N PRO A 146 18.43 -16.90 0.07
CA PRO A 146 18.68 -15.61 -0.61
C PRO A 146 17.64 -15.25 -1.69
N GLY A 147 16.51 -15.96 -1.74
CA GLY A 147 15.37 -15.62 -2.59
C GLY A 147 14.69 -14.38 -2.03
N ALA A 148 14.72 -13.29 -2.79
CA ALA A 148 14.00 -12.05 -2.46
C ALA A 148 12.59 -12.40 -1.97
N LEU A 149 12.28 -12.03 -0.72
CA LEU A 149 10.93 -12.20 -0.20
C LEU A 149 9.96 -11.43 -1.10
N ARG A 150 8.80 -12.02 -1.33
CA ARG A 150 7.75 -11.42 -2.16
C ARG A 150 7.08 -10.33 -1.35
N TRP A 151 6.83 -9.17 -1.95
CA TRP A 151 6.05 -8.14 -1.28
C TRP A 151 4.57 -8.50 -1.33
N LEU A 152 3.88 -8.28 -0.21
CA LEU A 152 2.43 -8.43 -0.11
C LEU A 152 1.80 -7.04 -0.14
N PHE A 153 0.83 -6.85 -1.02
CA PHE A 153 0.05 -5.63 -1.15
C PHE A 153 -1.36 -5.86 -0.64
N TYR A 154 -1.92 -4.87 0.03
CA TYR A 154 -3.22 -4.97 0.68
C TYR A 154 -4.33 -4.41 -0.22
N ASP A 155 -5.35 -5.21 -0.52
CA ASP A 155 -6.57 -4.74 -1.15
C ASP A 155 -7.51 -4.15 -0.08
N PRO A 156 -7.72 -2.83 -0.04
CA PRO A 156 -8.55 -2.21 0.98
C PRO A 156 -10.04 -2.53 0.85
N PHE A 157 -10.51 -3.02 -0.30
CA PHE A 157 -11.92 -3.34 -0.54
C PHE A 157 -12.22 -4.81 -0.25
N ALA A 158 -11.26 -5.69 -0.48
CA ALA A 158 -11.38 -7.12 -0.20
C ALA A 158 -10.81 -7.52 1.18
N HIS A 159 -10.09 -6.61 1.84
CA HIS A 159 -9.36 -6.84 3.09
C HIS A 159 -8.41 -8.05 3.02
N GLU A 160 -7.73 -8.24 1.90
CA GLU A 160 -6.80 -9.35 1.67
C GLU A 160 -5.43 -8.89 1.18
N HIS A 161 -4.45 -9.77 1.27
CA HIS A 161 -3.09 -9.52 0.80
C HIS A 161 -2.82 -10.31 -0.48
N LEU A 162 -2.12 -9.67 -1.43
CA LEU A 162 -1.85 -10.18 -2.75
C LEU A 162 -0.36 -10.02 -3.09
N GLU A 163 0.19 -10.99 -3.79
CA GLU A 163 1.51 -10.87 -4.41
C GLU A 163 1.36 -10.20 -5.78
N MET A 164 2.14 -9.16 -6.06
CA MET A 164 2.17 -8.47 -7.35
C MET A 164 3.56 -8.60 -7.99
N LEU A 165 4.04 -9.84 -8.14
CA LEU A 165 5.38 -10.10 -8.68
C LEU A 165 5.42 -9.90 -10.18
N ARG A 166 6.21 -8.94 -10.65
CA ARG A 166 6.34 -8.61 -12.09
C ARG A 166 5.01 -8.29 -12.74
N GLU A 167 4.13 -7.66 -11.98
CA GLU A 167 2.75 -7.39 -12.35
C GLU A 167 2.23 -6.23 -11.51
N LEU A 168 1.32 -5.44 -12.08
CA LEU A 168 0.52 -4.49 -11.33
C LEU A 168 -0.94 -4.99 -11.33
N VAL A 169 -1.51 -5.14 -10.14
CA VAL A 169 -2.92 -5.46 -9.97
C VAL A 169 -3.66 -4.23 -9.46
N LEU A 170 -4.75 -3.88 -10.15
CA LEU A 170 -5.61 -2.75 -9.82
C LEU A 170 -7.04 -3.24 -9.58
N THR A 171 -7.71 -2.70 -8.57
CA THR A 171 -9.14 -2.97 -8.34
C THR A 171 -9.96 -2.02 -9.18
N VAL A 172 -10.85 -2.55 -10.03
CA VAL A 172 -11.78 -1.72 -10.80
C VAL A 172 -12.91 -1.29 -9.87
N ARG A 173 -13.16 0.01 -9.78
CA ARG A 173 -14.21 0.62 -8.94
C ARG A 173 -15.02 1.62 -9.74
N VAL A 174 -16.17 1.99 -9.20
CA VAL A 174 -17.02 3.04 -9.73
C VAL A 174 -17.25 4.08 -8.65
N ASP A 175 -17.13 5.37 -8.97
CA ASP A 175 -17.41 6.45 -8.01
C ASP A 175 -18.89 6.88 -8.00
N SER A 176 -19.24 7.85 -7.16
CA SER A 176 -20.61 8.38 -7.07
C SER A 176 -21.12 9.02 -8.37
N GLY A 177 -20.22 9.44 -9.26
CA GLY A 177 -20.53 9.96 -10.59
C GLY A 177 -20.75 8.87 -11.64
N ARG A 178 -20.61 7.59 -11.24
CA ARG A 178 -20.58 6.42 -12.12
C ARG A 178 -19.37 6.36 -13.05
N GLU A 179 -18.30 7.08 -12.73
CA GLU A 179 -17.06 6.98 -13.47
C GLU A 179 -16.29 5.73 -13.03
N VAL A 180 -15.74 5.00 -14.00
CA VAL A 180 -14.84 3.87 -13.72
C VAL A 180 -13.48 4.40 -13.29
N LEU A 181 -12.93 3.81 -12.25
CA LEU A 181 -11.62 4.12 -11.69
C LEU A 181 -10.79 2.83 -11.54
N LEU A 182 -9.47 2.94 -11.74
CA LEU A 182 -8.55 1.85 -11.47
C LEU A 182 -7.79 2.16 -10.18
N HIS A 183 -8.11 1.45 -9.09
CA HIS A 183 -7.60 1.74 -7.76
C HIS A 183 -6.37 0.89 -7.43
N HIS A 184 -5.33 1.50 -6.86
CA HIS A 184 -4.14 0.80 -6.40
C HIS A 184 -4.41 -0.07 -5.16
N MET A 185 -3.72 -1.20 -5.06
CA MET A 185 -3.53 -1.85 -3.77
C MET A 185 -2.67 -0.96 -2.85
N SER A 186 -2.85 -1.06 -1.54
CA SER A 186 -2.03 -0.36 -0.55
C SER A 186 -0.76 -1.15 -0.22
N TYR A 187 0.29 -0.47 0.24
CA TYR A 187 1.53 -1.12 0.64
C TYR A 187 1.41 -1.82 2.01
N SER A 188 0.43 -1.43 2.82
CA SER A 188 0.11 -2.02 4.13
C SER A 188 -1.38 -1.90 4.45
N SER A 189 -1.90 -2.77 5.33
CA SER A 189 -3.23 -2.62 5.93
C SER A 189 -3.34 -1.36 6.79
N ASP A 190 -2.22 -0.91 7.35
CA ASP A 190 -2.15 0.20 8.31
C ASP A 190 -1.89 1.53 7.61
N GLU A 191 -1.59 1.52 6.30
CA GLU A 191 -1.70 2.68 5.44
C GLU A 191 -3.18 2.99 5.20
N GLY A 192 -3.86 3.31 6.30
CA GLY A 192 -5.18 3.91 6.26
C GLY A 192 -5.16 5.08 5.29
N PHE A 193 -6.32 5.35 4.71
CA PHE A 193 -6.58 6.37 3.68
C PHE A 193 -6.07 7.81 4.01
N GLY A 194 -5.47 8.05 5.17
CA GLY A 194 -5.14 9.38 5.69
C GLY A 194 -3.72 9.94 5.44
N LEU A 195 -2.70 9.14 5.08
CA LEU A 195 -1.32 9.69 4.95
C LEU A 195 -0.96 10.24 3.56
N THR A 196 -1.64 9.75 2.53
CA THR A 196 -1.55 10.24 1.15
C THR A 196 -2.99 10.54 0.75
N GLY A 197 -3.32 11.77 0.40
CA GLY A 197 -4.70 12.17 0.10
C GLY A 197 -5.39 11.14 -0.78
N CYS A 198 -6.63 10.79 -0.43
CA CYS A 198 -7.46 9.77 -1.11
C CYS A 198 -7.54 9.92 -2.65
N GLN A 199 -7.17 11.09 -3.19
CA GLN A 199 -7.18 11.38 -4.62
C GLN A 199 -5.99 10.77 -5.40
N ASP A 200 -4.86 10.52 -4.76
CA ASP A 200 -3.63 10.09 -5.45
C ASP A 200 -3.56 8.56 -5.68
N ARG A 201 -4.62 7.81 -5.38
CA ARG A 201 -4.62 6.33 -5.34
C ARG A 201 -5.36 5.65 -6.50
N HIS A 202 -5.80 6.41 -7.50
CA HIS A 202 -6.53 5.85 -8.63
C HIS A 202 -6.10 6.45 -9.95
N PHE A 203 -6.11 5.63 -11.00
CA PHE A 203 -6.05 6.14 -12.36
C PHE A 203 -7.44 6.60 -12.80
N ARG A 204 -7.48 7.74 -13.48
CA ARG A 204 -8.65 8.27 -14.18
C ARG A 204 -8.42 8.22 -15.67
N ARG A 205 -9.48 7.96 -16.43
CA ARG A 205 -9.45 8.01 -17.88
C ARG A 205 -9.25 9.46 -18.34
N ILE A 206 -8.30 9.72 -19.23
CA ILE A 206 -8.01 11.07 -19.76
C ILE A 206 -8.56 11.28 -21.18
N ASP A 207 -8.78 10.19 -21.90
CA ASP A 207 -9.52 10.23 -23.17
C ASP A 207 -11.00 10.14 -22.83
N GLY A 208 -11.66 11.30 -22.72
CA GLY A 208 -13.12 11.36 -22.62
C GLY A 208 -13.78 10.76 -23.87
N PRO A 209 -15.06 10.37 -23.81
CA PRO A 209 -15.82 9.97 -25.00
C PRO A 209 -15.80 11.04 -26.10
#